data_AF-A0A952VQI2-F1
#
_entry.id   AF-A0A952VQI2-F1
#
_cell.length_a   1.000
_cell.length_b   1.000
_cell.length_c   1.000
_cell.angle_alpha   90.00
_cell.angle_beta   90.00
_cell.angle_gamma   90.00
#
_symmetry.space_group_name_H-M   'P 1'
#
loop_
_entity.id
_entity.type
_entity.pdbx_description
1 polymer ?
#
loop_
_entity_poly.entity_id
_entity_poly.type
_entity_poly.pdbx_seq_one_letter_code
_entity_poly.pdbx_strand_id
1 'polypeptide(L)'
;MSLVLSVLLIGTPHALALEKYGRPLPSMDDPNGREAEESLFAGYLLTSAFASNRTFAARPDNTGLVGLRHMLHLETDLYKQYLTFYTDQNFFSDRTNGWIELSEWDGTYAFTGVLGHVNWRLQYERDTPLDRKGITQEYADGLVTAKFQAVQDLPSWRRLFPNQNLTVYAGAGWLFHNKNYFARPDNTGRALFRYVAHTDVDLYKNKVVLYGDV
;
A
#
# COMPACT_ATOMS: atom_id res chain seq x y z
N MET A 1 -2.14 -28.97 39.17
CA MET A 1 -2.54 -27.56 38.92
C MET A 1 -2.37 -27.32 37.43
N SER A 2 -3.46 -27.36 36.68
CA SER A 2 -3.45 -27.14 35.23
C SER A 2 -3.93 -25.71 34.97
N LEU A 3 -3.06 -24.87 34.41
CA LEU A 3 -3.37 -23.49 34.05
C LEU A 3 -4.07 -23.51 32.69
N VAL A 4 -5.40 -23.47 32.69
CA VAL A 4 -6.20 -23.34 31.47
C VAL A 4 -6.13 -21.89 31.02
N LEU A 5 -5.43 -21.65 29.92
CA LEU A 5 -5.34 -20.37 29.25
C LEU A 5 -6.69 -20.09 28.54
N SER A 6 -7.54 -19.27 29.16
CA SER A 6 -8.77 -18.78 28.55
C SER A 6 -8.43 -17.76 27.46
N VAL A 7 -8.45 -18.19 26.20
CA VAL A 7 -8.45 -17.30 25.04
C VAL A 7 -9.83 -16.65 24.96
N LEU A 8 -9.90 -15.38 25.33
CA LEU A 8 -11.05 -14.52 25.08
C LEU A 8 -11.21 -14.37 23.55
N LEU A 9 -12.19 -15.09 23.01
CA LEU A 9 -12.78 -14.85 21.68
C LEU A 9 -13.46 -13.47 21.69
N ILE A 10 -12.67 -12.41 21.51
CA ILE A 10 -13.19 -11.10 21.14
C ILE A 10 -13.57 -11.22 19.67
N GLY A 11 -14.86 -11.27 19.39
CA GLY A 11 -15.39 -11.25 18.03
C GLY A 11 -14.84 -10.05 17.28
N THR A 12 -14.15 -10.31 16.17
CA THR A 12 -13.67 -9.26 15.28
C THR A 12 -14.89 -8.59 14.64
N PRO A 13 -15.11 -7.27 14.82
CA PRO A 13 -16.10 -6.58 14.03
C PRO A 13 -15.67 -6.73 12.56
N HIS A 14 -16.64 -7.10 11.71
CA HIS A 14 -16.47 -7.26 10.26
C HIS A 14 -16.25 -5.90 9.59
N ALA A 15 -15.11 -5.27 9.87
CA ALA A 15 -14.60 -4.11 9.18
C ALA A 15 -13.17 -4.42 8.78
N LEU A 16 -13.03 -5.30 7.78
CA LEU A 16 -11.79 -5.37 7.01
C LEU A 16 -11.82 -4.12 6.12
N ALA A 17 -11.15 -3.05 6.57
CA ALA A 17 -10.81 -1.96 5.67
C ALA A 17 -9.82 -2.55 4.66
N LEU A 18 -10.27 -2.76 3.42
CA LEU A 18 -9.40 -3.26 2.37
C LEU A 18 -8.35 -2.18 2.10
N GLU A 19 -7.09 -2.47 2.41
CA GLU A 19 -6.00 -1.60 2.03
C GLU A 19 -5.96 -1.48 0.49
N LYS A 20 -6.11 -0.25 -0.02
CA LYS A 20 -6.04 0.07 -1.46
C LYS A 20 -4.59 0.02 -1.98
N TYR A 21 -3.62 -0.11 -1.08
CA TYR A 21 -2.21 -0.26 -1.40
C TYR A 21 -1.90 -1.73 -1.66
N GLY A 22 -1.73 -2.08 -2.93
CA GLY A 22 -0.94 -3.25 -3.27
C GLY A 22 0.50 -3.03 -2.81
N ARG A 23 1.16 -4.12 -2.42
CA ARG A 23 2.60 -4.24 -2.10
C ARG A 23 3.42 -3.05 -2.63
N PRO A 24 4.26 -2.39 -1.82
CA PRO A 24 5.39 -1.66 -2.41
C PRO A 24 6.04 -2.66 -3.37
N LEU A 25 6.10 -2.32 -4.66
CA LEU A 25 6.79 -3.18 -5.61
C LEU A 25 8.16 -3.49 -4.99
N PRO A 26 8.62 -4.75 -5.06
CA PRO A 26 9.91 -5.11 -4.46
C PRO A 26 10.92 -4.07 -4.93
N SER A 27 11.63 -3.44 -3.98
CA SER A 27 12.68 -2.49 -4.32
C SER A 27 13.56 -3.15 -5.37
N MET A 28 13.72 -2.51 -6.53
CA MET A 28 14.57 -3.07 -7.58
C MET A 28 16.04 -3.16 -7.14
N ASP A 29 16.37 -2.56 -5.99
CA ASP A 29 17.71 -2.55 -5.44
C ASP A 29 17.93 -3.51 -4.26
N ASP A 30 19.16 -4.03 -4.24
CA ASP A 30 19.71 -4.89 -3.20
C ASP A 30 19.76 -4.13 -1.86
N PRO A 31 19.06 -4.59 -0.81
CA PRO A 31 19.09 -3.96 0.51
C PRO A 31 20.47 -4.02 1.18
N ASN A 32 21.47 -4.68 0.57
CA ASN A 32 22.84 -4.78 1.09
C ASN A 32 23.84 -3.80 0.45
N GLY A 33 23.42 -2.92 -0.47
CA GLY A 33 24.26 -1.84 -0.99
C GLY A 33 24.35 -0.68 0.00
N ARG A 34 25.37 -0.67 0.86
CA ARG A 34 25.76 0.54 1.60
C ARG A 34 26.00 1.67 0.59
N GLU A 35 25.25 2.76 0.76
CA GLU A 35 25.10 3.88 -0.19
C GLU A 35 24.40 3.46 -1.49
N ALA A 36 23.08 3.25 -1.44
CA ALA A 36 22.27 3.35 -2.64
C ALA A 36 22.57 4.72 -3.27
N GLU A 37 23.04 4.72 -4.52
CA GLU A 37 23.25 5.95 -5.28
C GLU A 37 21.95 6.74 -5.24
N GLU A 38 22.01 8.04 -4.89
CA GLU A 38 20.82 8.89 -4.88
C GLU A 38 20.21 8.89 -6.29
N SER A 39 18.98 8.40 -6.40
CA SER A 39 18.28 8.44 -7.67
C SER A 39 17.77 9.86 -7.90
N LEU A 40 18.32 10.54 -8.91
CA LEU A 40 17.82 11.86 -9.32
C LEU A 40 16.35 11.77 -9.71
N PHE A 41 15.96 10.68 -10.38
CA PHE A 41 14.58 10.44 -10.79
C PHE A 41 14.37 8.96 -11.14
N ALA A 42 13.43 8.31 -10.44
CA ALA A 42 12.95 6.97 -10.75
C ALA A 42 11.43 7.02 -10.99
N GLY A 43 10.89 6.02 -11.68
CA GLY A 43 9.47 5.98 -11.94
C GLY A 43 9.07 4.96 -12.99
N TYR A 44 7.77 4.77 -13.12
CA TYR A 44 7.19 3.93 -14.16
C TYR A 44 5.83 4.44 -14.59
N LEU A 45 5.47 4.09 -15.81
CA LEU A 45 4.12 4.25 -16.35
C LEU A 45 3.53 2.86 -16.58
N LEU A 46 2.39 2.60 -15.94
CA LEU A 46 1.62 1.38 -16.12
C LEU A 46 0.29 1.71 -16.79
N THR A 47 -0.08 0.92 -17.79
CA THR A 47 -1.41 0.93 -18.37
C THR A 47 -1.95 -0.49 -18.33
N SER A 48 -3.19 -0.66 -17.86
CA SER A 48 -3.79 -1.98 -17.70
C SER A 48 -5.29 -1.95 -17.96
N ALA A 49 -5.79 -3.05 -18.50
CA ALA A 49 -7.21 -3.28 -18.70
C ALA A 49 -7.76 -4.26 -17.67
N PHE A 50 -8.90 -3.90 -17.08
CA PHE A 50 -9.65 -4.73 -16.14
C PHE A 50 -10.57 -5.67 -16.95
N ALA A 51 -9.96 -6.68 -17.58
CA ALA A 51 -10.65 -7.61 -18.47
C ALA A 51 -11.83 -8.33 -17.78
N SER A 52 -11.67 -8.68 -16.50
CA SER A 52 -12.74 -9.18 -15.64
C SER A 52 -12.72 -8.40 -14.33
N ASN A 53 -13.72 -7.54 -14.16
CA ASN A 53 -13.95 -6.77 -12.95
C ASN A 53 -15.46 -6.78 -12.67
N ARG A 54 -15.88 -7.01 -11.44
CA ARG A 54 -17.31 -6.98 -11.06
C ARG A 54 -17.63 -5.94 -9.99
N THR A 55 -16.61 -5.44 -9.29
CA THR A 55 -16.79 -4.71 -8.03
C THR A 55 -15.84 -3.54 -7.85
N PHE A 56 -14.73 -3.47 -8.59
CA PHE A 56 -13.78 -2.37 -8.48
C PHE A 56 -14.37 -1.12 -9.15
N ALA A 57 -14.70 -0.14 -8.33
CA ALA A 57 -15.44 1.05 -8.72
C ALA A 57 -14.54 2.05 -9.45
N ALA A 58 -15.14 2.79 -10.38
CA ALA A 58 -14.45 3.75 -11.24
C ALA A 58 -14.55 5.19 -10.73
N ARG A 59 -15.12 5.39 -9.53
CA ARG A 59 -15.33 6.69 -8.90
C ARG A 59 -15.19 6.59 -7.37
N PRO A 60 -14.91 7.72 -6.68
CA PRO A 60 -14.74 7.74 -5.23
C PRO A 60 -16.03 7.51 -4.43
N ASP A 61 -17.20 7.56 -5.07
CA ASP A 61 -18.49 7.24 -4.46
C ASP A 61 -18.90 5.76 -4.62
N ASN A 62 -17.95 4.90 -5.01
CA ASN A 62 -18.11 3.47 -5.26
C ASN A 62 -19.08 3.12 -6.40
N THR A 63 -19.24 4.03 -7.37
CA THR A 63 -20.06 3.80 -8.56
C THR A 63 -19.23 3.59 -9.83
N GLY A 64 -19.88 3.05 -10.88
CA GLY A 64 -19.20 2.69 -12.13
C GLY A 64 -18.34 1.43 -11.96
N LEU A 65 -17.76 0.96 -13.07
CA LEU A 65 -16.86 -0.19 -13.05
C LEU A 65 -15.60 0.11 -13.85
N VAL A 66 -14.44 -0.03 -13.22
CA VAL A 66 -13.17 0.27 -13.89
C VAL A 66 -13.01 -0.58 -15.13
N GLY A 67 -12.70 0.08 -16.24
CA GLY A 67 -12.30 -0.52 -17.51
C GLY A 67 -10.79 -0.52 -17.70
N LEU A 68 -10.17 0.64 -17.58
CA LEU A 68 -8.73 0.86 -17.71
C LEU A 68 -8.19 1.57 -16.47
N ARG A 69 -6.92 1.30 -16.13
CA ARG A 69 -6.12 2.09 -15.20
C ARG A 69 -4.84 2.52 -15.88
N HIS A 70 -4.56 3.81 -15.80
CA HIS A 70 -3.25 4.38 -16.10
C HIS A 70 -2.63 4.85 -14.79
N MET A 71 -1.42 4.40 -14.48
CA MET A 71 -0.71 4.76 -13.26
C MET A 71 0.65 5.31 -13.62
N LEU A 72 0.94 6.52 -13.17
CA LEU A 72 2.26 7.12 -13.21
C LEU A 72 2.81 7.16 -11.79
N HIS A 73 3.93 6.49 -11.56
CA HIS A 73 4.71 6.60 -10.34
C HIS A 73 5.99 7.35 -10.64
N LEU A 74 6.31 8.35 -9.82
CA LEU A 74 7.56 9.10 -9.89
C LEU A 74 8.12 9.25 -8.49
N GLU A 75 9.43 9.09 -8.34
CA GLU A 75 10.14 9.26 -7.08
C GLU A 75 11.52 9.87 -7.28
N THR A 76 12.01 10.50 -6.21
CA THR A 76 13.34 11.12 -6.16
C THR A 76 13.84 11.11 -4.73
N ASP A 77 15.10 10.74 -4.55
CA ASP A 77 15.76 10.79 -3.25
C ASP A 77 16.20 12.23 -2.98
N LEU A 78 15.57 12.86 -1.98
CA LEU A 78 15.95 14.19 -1.54
C LEU A 78 17.14 14.15 -0.58
N TYR A 79 17.30 13.04 0.16
CA TYR A 79 18.45 12.76 0.99
C TYR A 79 18.61 11.27 1.26
N LYS A 80 19.40 10.59 0.41
CA LYS A 80 19.56 9.12 0.43
C LYS A 80 18.19 8.41 0.57
N GLN A 81 18.19 7.20 1.11
CA GLN A 81 16.98 6.48 1.50
C GLN A 81 16.22 7.05 2.72
N TYR A 82 16.73 8.14 3.33
CA TYR A 82 16.15 8.68 4.57
C TYR A 82 15.03 9.68 4.31
N LEU A 83 15.02 10.27 3.11
CA LEU A 83 13.98 11.19 2.67
C LEU A 83 13.83 11.09 1.14
N THR A 84 12.79 10.39 0.72
CA THR A 84 12.37 10.25 -0.67
C THR A 84 11.04 10.95 -0.83
N PHE A 85 10.88 11.71 -1.91
CA PHE A 85 9.58 12.20 -2.34
C PHE A 85 9.06 11.29 -3.44
N TYR A 86 7.79 10.89 -3.36
CA TYR A 86 7.13 10.19 -4.46
C TYR A 86 5.73 10.72 -4.71
N THR A 87 5.25 10.43 -5.92
CA THR A 87 3.87 10.69 -6.32
C THR A 87 3.33 9.56 -7.17
N ASP A 88 2.11 9.12 -6.84
CA ASP A 88 1.33 8.17 -7.63
C ASP A 88 0.13 8.89 -8.24
N GLN A 89 -0.03 8.77 -9.55
CA GLN A 89 -1.13 9.38 -10.30
C GLN A 89 -1.88 8.27 -11.04
N ASN A 90 -3.04 7.91 -10.52
CA ASN A 90 -3.93 6.91 -11.06
C ASN A 90 -5.10 7.58 -11.79
N PHE A 91 -5.32 7.17 -13.02
CA PHE A 91 -6.49 7.53 -13.82
C PHE A 91 -7.27 6.29 -14.14
N PHE A 92 -8.57 6.30 -13.85
CA PHE A 92 -9.47 5.19 -14.14
C PHE A 92 -10.47 5.59 -15.21
N SER A 93 -10.85 4.62 -16.05
CA SER A 93 -12.01 4.76 -16.94
C SER A 93 -13.20 3.96 -16.46
N ASP A 94 -14.41 4.42 -16.77
CA ASP A 94 -15.64 3.71 -16.46
C ASP A 94 -16.16 2.95 -17.67
N ARG A 95 -16.00 1.62 -17.68
CA ARG A 95 -16.40 0.79 -18.82
C ARG A 95 -17.90 0.77 -19.08
N THR A 96 -18.74 1.24 -18.13
CA THR A 96 -20.18 1.36 -18.37
C THR A 96 -20.54 2.58 -19.21
N ASN A 97 -19.65 3.58 -19.27
CA ASN A 97 -19.79 4.78 -20.09
C ASN A 97 -18.92 4.70 -21.34
N GLY A 98 -17.72 4.14 -21.22
CA GLY A 98 -16.81 3.90 -22.33
C GLY A 98 -15.44 3.41 -21.85
N TRP A 99 -14.79 2.52 -22.59
CA TRP A 99 -13.52 1.92 -22.16
C TRP A 99 -12.38 2.92 -21.98
N ILE A 100 -12.38 4.05 -22.70
CA ILE A 100 -11.28 5.03 -22.73
C ILE A 100 -11.66 6.33 -22.01
N GLU A 101 -12.93 6.50 -21.62
CA GLU A 101 -13.41 7.72 -20.96
C GLU A 101 -12.97 7.73 -19.50
N LEU A 102 -12.07 8.66 -19.16
CA LEU A 102 -11.58 8.82 -17.80
C LEU A 102 -12.69 9.32 -16.86
N SER A 103 -12.89 8.62 -15.75
CA SER A 103 -13.94 8.90 -14.76
C SER A 103 -13.38 9.33 -13.41
N GLU A 104 -12.15 8.96 -13.06
CA GLU A 104 -11.54 9.28 -11.77
C GLU A 104 -10.05 9.58 -11.92
N TRP A 105 -9.60 10.56 -11.12
CA TRP A 105 -8.20 10.81 -10.83
C TRP A 105 -7.96 10.62 -9.33
N ASP A 106 -7.13 9.63 -9.02
CA ASP A 106 -6.61 9.30 -7.71
C ASP A 106 -5.14 9.71 -7.68
N GLY A 107 -4.85 10.76 -6.90
CA GLY A 107 -3.54 11.37 -6.80
C GLY A 107 -2.99 11.26 -5.40
N THR A 108 -1.76 10.78 -5.28
CA THR A 108 -1.01 10.66 -4.03
C THR A 108 0.30 11.42 -4.11
N TYR A 109 0.65 12.13 -3.05
CA TYR A 109 1.92 12.83 -2.86
C TYR A 109 2.47 12.48 -1.48
N ALA A 110 3.73 12.07 -1.39
CA ALA A 110 4.26 11.59 -0.13
C ALA A 110 5.75 11.85 0.03
N PHE A 111 6.15 12.00 1.29
CA PHE A 111 7.52 11.84 1.75
C PHE A 111 7.63 10.53 2.51
N THR A 112 8.73 9.82 2.30
CA THR A 112 9.01 8.55 2.97
C THR A 112 10.48 8.43 3.31
N GLY A 113 10.82 7.52 4.21
CA GLY A 113 12.22 7.23 4.51
C GLY A 113 12.41 6.01 5.38
N VAL A 114 13.65 5.52 5.40
CA VAL A 114 14.04 4.28 6.08
C VAL A 114 15.18 4.51 7.07
N LEU A 115 14.95 4.15 8.33
CA LEU A 115 15.91 4.19 9.43
C LEU A 115 16.09 2.78 10.01
N GLY A 116 17.04 2.03 9.43
CA GLY A 116 17.29 0.63 9.80
C GLY A 116 16.07 -0.24 9.52
N HIS A 117 15.44 -0.75 10.58
CA HIS A 117 14.23 -1.59 10.48
C HIS A 117 12.93 -0.79 10.51
N VAL A 118 12.99 0.55 10.57
CA VAL A 118 11.80 1.40 10.69
C VAL A 118 11.66 2.23 9.42
N ASN A 119 10.47 2.22 8.82
CA ASN A 119 10.11 3.14 7.74
C ASN A 119 9.07 4.12 8.25
N TRP A 120 9.06 5.32 7.68
CA TRP A 120 8.08 6.34 7.96
C TRP A 120 7.55 6.91 6.65
N ARG A 121 6.29 7.35 6.65
CA ARG A 121 5.65 8.04 5.53
C ARG A 121 4.78 9.18 6.04
N LEU A 122 4.81 10.29 5.31
CA LEU A 122 3.86 11.39 5.40
C LEU A 122 3.23 11.58 4.02
N GLN A 123 1.92 11.46 3.92
CA GLN A 123 1.24 11.41 2.64
C GLN A 123 -0.01 12.28 2.63
N TYR A 124 -0.34 12.79 1.43
CA TYR A 124 -1.63 13.36 1.08
C TYR A 124 -2.18 12.64 -0.15
N GLU A 125 -3.42 12.18 -0.07
CA GLU A 125 -4.13 11.48 -1.14
C GLU A 125 -5.46 12.17 -1.44
N ARG A 126 -5.81 12.19 -2.73
CA ARG A 126 -7.04 12.81 -3.23
C ARG A 126 -7.61 12.03 -4.42
N ASP A 127 -8.81 11.51 -4.23
CA ASP A 127 -9.59 10.81 -5.25
C ASP A 127 -10.75 11.71 -5.71
N THR A 128 -10.77 12.08 -7.00
CA THR A 128 -11.72 13.04 -7.57
C THR A 128 -12.38 12.50 -8.83
N PRO A 129 -13.72 12.58 -8.96
CA PRO A 129 -14.39 12.29 -10.22
C PRO A 129 -14.00 13.34 -11.28
N LEU A 130 -13.65 12.88 -12.48
CA LEU A 130 -13.25 13.74 -13.60
C LEU A 130 -14.43 14.05 -14.53
N ASP A 131 -15.36 13.12 -14.65
CA ASP A 131 -16.46 13.17 -15.62
C ASP A 131 -17.72 13.84 -15.07
N ARG A 132 -17.82 14.03 -13.75
CA ARG A 132 -18.99 14.61 -13.09
C ARG A 132 -18.64 15.30 -11.77
N LYS A 133 -19.57 16.11 -11.27
CA LYS A 133 -19.55 16.58 -9.88
C LYS A 133 -19.91 15.42 -8.95
N GLY A 134 -19.24 15.33 -7.80
CA GLY A 134 -19.48 14.27 -6.85
C GLY A 134 -18.61 14.39 -5.60
N ILE A 135 -18.54 13.28 -4.87
CA ILE A 135 -17.71 13.18 -3.66
C ILE A 135 -16.24 13.17 -4.08
N THR A 136 -15.44 13.99 -3.41
CA THR A 136 -13.98 13.90 -3.41
C THR A 136 -13.55 13.28 -2.09
N GLN A 137 -12.81 12.18 -2.14
CA GLN A 137 -12.13 11.63 -0.97
C GLN A 137 -10.76 12.28 -0.85
N GLU A 138 -10.43 12.76 0.33
CA GLU A 138 -9.24 13.57 0.55
C GLU A 138 -8.78 13.38 1.99
N TYR A 139 -7.51 13.02 2.17
CA TYR A 139 -6.90 12.84 3.48
C TYR A 139 -5.40 13.11 3.46
N ALA A 140 -4.84 13.34 4.64
CA ALA A 140 -3.41 13.28 4.88
C ALA A 140 -3.13 12.41 6.10
N ASP A 141 -2.11 11.57 6.00
CA ASP A 141 -1.74 10.63 7.05
C ASP A 141 -0.23 10.56 7.28
N GLY A 142 0.11 10.14 8.50
CA GLY A 142 1.45 9.68 8.84
C GLY A 142 1.40 8.18 9.15
N LEU A 143 2.36 7.42 8.66
CA LEU A 143 2.48 5.97 8.90
C LEU A 143 3.90 5.62 9.31
N VAL A 144 4.04 4.79 10.34
CA VAL A 144 5.32 4.19 10.72
C VAL A 144 5.19 2.68 10.62
N THR A 145 6.15 2.03 9.96
CA THR A 145 6.23 0.58 9.85
C THR A 145 7.56 0.07 10.41
N ALA A 146 7.52 -1.08 11.06
CA ALA A 146 8.71 -1.83 11.46
C ALA A 146 8.80 -3.09 10.60
N LYS A 147 9.99 -3.37 10.06
CA LYS A 147 10.30 -4.49 9.18
C LYS A 147 11.29 -5.44 9.85
N PHE A 148 10.98 -6.72 9.79
CA PHE A 148 11.82 -7.82 10.18
C PHE A 148 12.10 -8.71 8.98
N GLN A 149 13.34 -9.17 8.84
CA GLN A 149 13.75 -10.06 7.76
C GLN A 149 14.64 -11.17 8.33
N ALA A 150 14.14 -12.40 8.35
CA ALA A 150 14.76 -13.51 9.06
C ALA A 150 16.20 -13.79 8.60
N VAL A 151 16.48 -13.63 7.30
CA VAL A 151 17.83 -13.79 6.73
C VAL A 151 18.81 -12.72 7.25
N GLN A 152 18.36 -11.53 7.64
CA GLN A 152 19.21 -10.47 8.18
C GLN A 152 19.26 -10.53 9.71
N ASP A 153 18.12 -10.82 10.34
CA ASP A 153 17.92 -10.60 11.77
C ASP A 153 18.08 -11.87 12.61
N LEU A 154 18.05 -13.06 11.99
CA LEU A 154 18.22 -14.35 12.66
C LEU A 154 19.37 -15.15 12.04
N PRO A 155 20.57 -15.12 12.64
CA PRO A 155 21.73 -15.86 12.12
C PRO A 155 21.50 -17.37 11.95
N SER A 156 20.67 -17.97 12.82
CA SER A 156 20.29 -19.39 12.74
C SER A 156 19.36 -19.70 11.56
N TRP A 157 18.60 -18.73 11.06
CA TRP A 157 17.66 -18.91 9.96
C TRP A 157 18.36 -19.33 8.68
N ARG A 158 19.42 -18.60 8.29
CA ARG A 158 20.22 -18.95 7.09
C ARG A 158 20.80 -20.36 7.16
N ARG A 159 21.08 -20.86 8.36
CA ARG A 159 21.62 -22.21 8.57
C ARG A 159 20.57 -23.29 8.34
N LEU A 160 19.34 -23.07 8.81
CA LEU A 160 18.25 -24.03 8.71
C LEU A 160 17.51 -23.95 7.36
N PHE A 161 17.42 -22.75 6.80
CA PHE A 161 16.65 -22.42 5.62
C PHE A 161 17.47 -21.54 4.65
N PRO A 162 18.50 -22.10 3.99
CA PRO A 162 19.46 -21.32 3.21
C PRO A 162 18.87 -20.68 1.95
N ASN A 163 17.70 -21.14 1.50
CA ASN A 163 17.05 -20.68 0.27
C ASN A 163 15.68 -20.06 0.53
N GLN A 164 15.33 -19.81 1.79
CA GLN A 164 14.05 -19.23 2.16
C GLN A 164 14.27 -17.99 3.01
N ASN A 165 13.39 -17.02 2.82
CA ASN A 165 13.35 -15.81 3.61
C ASN A 165 11.93 -15.59 4.12
N LEU A 166 11.84 -15.12 5.36
CA LEU A 166 10.62 -14.60 5.96
C LEU A 166 10.81 -13.11 6.14
N THR A 167 9.96 -12.31 5.48
CA THR A 167 9.89 -10.88 5.68
C THR A 167 8.55 -10.55 6.30
N VAL A 168 8.55 -9.79 7.39
CA VAL A 168 7.34 -9.31 8.04
C VAL A 168 7.47 -7.80 8.20
N TYR A 169 6.41 -7.05 7.92
CA TYR A 169 6.32 -5.69 8.40
C TYR A 169 4.96 -5.41 9.01
N ALA A 170 4.95 -4.55 10.02
CA ALA A 170 3.72 -4.08 10.63
C ALA A 170 3.85 -2.61 10.98
N GLY A 171 2.73 -1.89 10.92
CA GLY A 171 2.73 -0.46 11.16
C GLY A 171 1.39 0.08 11.61
N ALA A 172 1.46 1.30 12.13
CA ALA A 172 0.31 2.07 12.54
C ALA A 172 0.46 3.50 12.03
N GLY A 173 -0.66 4.07 11.62
CA GLY A 173 -0.72 5.42 11.10
C GLY A 173 -1.94 6.17 11.57
N TRP A 174 -1.88 7.48 11.39
CA TRP A 174 -2.90 8.43 11.81
C TRP A 174 -3.25 9.36 10.66
N LEU A 175 -4.53 9.37 10.29
CA LEU A 175 -5.11 10.30 9.34
C LEU A 175 -5.40 11.62 10.07
N PHE A 176 -4.37 12.46 10.21
CA PHE A 176 -4.47 13.74 10.92
C PHE A 176 -5.30 14.79 10.15
N HIS A 177 -5.48 14.61 8.84
CA HIS A 177 -6.45 15.34 8.04
C HIS A 177 -7.34 14.33 7.32
N ASN A 178 -8.65 14.43 7.49
CA ASN A 178 -9.59 13.59 6.75
C ASN A 178 -10.88 14.36 6.46
N LYS A 179 -11.12 14.63 5.18
CA LYS A 179 -12.34 15.28 4.71
C LYS A 179 -13.45 14.26 4.50
N ASN A 180 -13.21 13.28 3.63
CA ASN A 180 -14.19 12.27 3.22
C ASN A 180 -13.57 10.90 2.90
N TYR A 181 -12.44 10.54 3.51
CA TYR A 181 -11.92 9.19 3.41
C TYR A 181 -12.63 8.27 4.41
N PHE A 182 -13.36 7.28 3.88
CA PHE A 182 -14.31 6.51 4.66
C PHE A 182 -13.67 5.26 5.28
N ALA A 183 -14.08 4.92 6.50
CA ALA A 183 -13.59 3.73 7.19
C ALA A 183 -14.24 2.44 6.72
N ARG A 184 -15.33 2.53 5.94
CA ARG A 184 -16.15 1.39 5.53
C ARG A 184 -16.44 1.41 4.02
N PRO A 185 -16.62 0.23 3.39
CA PRO A 185 -16.89 0.12 1.95
C PRO A 185 -18.21 0.76 1.49
N ASP A 186 -19.13 1.07 2.40
CA ASP A 186 -20.41 1.74 2.09
C ASP A 186 -20.30 3.28 2.10
N ASN A 187 -19.08 3.83 2.12
CA ASN A 187 -18.78 5.26 2.23
C ASN A 187 -19.35 5.91 3.50
N THR A 188 -19.36 5.17 4.61
CA THR A 188 -19.77 5.70 5.92
C THR A 188 -18.66 5.63 6.96
N GLY A 189 -18.72 6.57 7.92
CA GLY A 189 -17.71 6.71 8.97
C GLY A 189 -16.39 7.27 8.44
N ARG A 190 -15.70 8.09 9.24
CA ARG A 190 -14.39 8.63 8.85
C ARG A 190 -13.29 7.78 9.45
N ALA A 191 -12.32 7.40 8.62
CA ALA A 191 -11.13 6.73 9.13
C ALA A 191 -10.29 7.71 9.97
N LEU A 192 -9.74 7.22 11.06
CA LEU A 192 -8.88 8.01 11.96
C LEU A 192 -7.50 7.37 12.08
N PHE A 193 -7.47 6.05 12.31
CA PHE A 193 -6.25 5.28 12.36
C PHE A 193 -6.21 4.30 11.20
N ARG A 194 -4.99 4.00 10.74
CA ARG A 194 -4.72 2.88 9.85
C ARG A 194 -3.70 1.95 10.49
N TYR A 195 -3.84 0.68 10.18
CA TYR A 195 -2.90 -0.35 10.56
C TYR A 195 -2.59 -1.15 9.31
N VAL A 196 -1.37 -1.64 9.23
CA VAL A 196 -0.95 -2.54 8.16
C VAL A 196 -0.11 -3.64 8.76
N ALA A 197 -0.34 -4.86 8.33
CA ALA A 197 0.55 -5.97 8.57
C ALA A 197 0.70 -6.78 7.29
N HIS A 198 1.95 -7.13 7.00
CA HIS A 198 2.29 -7.90 5.82
C HIS A 198 3.31 -8.97 6.19
N THR A 199 3.16 -10.12 5.54
CA THR A 199 4.12 -11.21 5.63
C THR A 199 4.39 -11.76 4.25
N ASP A 200 5.67 -12.01 3.96
CA ASP A 200 6.16 -12.70 2.78
C ASP A 200 6.98 -13.92 3.24
N VAL A 201 6.67 -15.07 2.67
CA VAL A 201 7.46 -16.29 2.81
C VAL A 201 7.96 -16.69 1.43
N ASP A 202 9.26 -16.52 1.20
CA ASP A 202 9.92 -17.08 0.02
C ASP A 202 10.07 -18.58 0.21
N LEU A 203 9.26 -19.34 -0.53
CA LEU A 203 9.30 -20.80 -0.52
C LEU A 203 10.39 -21.35 -1.43
N TYR A 204 10.77 -20.60 -2.48
CA TYR A 204 11.73 -21.07 -3.47
C TYR A 204 12.38 -19.94 -4.27
N LYS A 205 13.52 -19.43 -3.78
CA LYS A 205 14.44 -18.55 -4.53
C LYS A 205 13.73 -17.35 -5.19
N ASN A 206 12.77 -16.75 -4.48
CA ASN A 206 11.88 -15.69 -4.94
C ASN A 206 11.01 -16.04 -6.17
N LYS A 207 10.98 -17.30 -6.60
CA LYS A 207 10.12 -17.78 -7.69
C LYS A 207 8.73 -18.15 -7.20
N VAL A 208 8.64 -18.61 -5.95
CA VAL A 208 7.37 -18.93 -5.29
C VAL A 208 7.37 -18.23 -3.95
N VAL A 209 6.52 -17.20 -3.84
CA VAL A 209 6.35 -16.43 -2.62
C VAL A 209 4.89 -16.56 -2.19
N LEU A 210 4.68 -16.97 -0.94
CA LEU A 210 3.39 -16.83 -0.28
C LEU A 210 3.38 -15.51 0.47
N TYR A 211 2.34 -14.71 0.27
CA TYR A 211 2.20 -13.44 0.96
C TYR A 211 0.81 -13.30 1.56
N GLY A 212 0.70 -12.43 2.55
CA GLY A 212 -0.56 -12.03 3.16
C GLY A 212 -0.50 -10.61 3.68
N ASP A 213 -1.62 -9.90 3.53
CA ASP A 213 -1.83 -8.51 3.94
C ASP A 213 -3.05 -8.43 4.86
N VAL A 214 -2.99 -7.57 5.88
CA VAL A 214 -4.08 -7.26 6.83
C VAL A 214 -4.09 -5.77 7.16
#